data_AF-A0A2E4KMI9-F1
#
_entry.id   AF-A0A2E4KMI9-F1
#
_cell.length_a   1.000
_cell.length_b   1.000
_cell.length_c   1.000
_cell.angle_alpha   90.00
_cell.angle_beta   90.00
_cell.angle_gamma   90.00
#
_symmetry.space_group_name_H-M   'P 1'
#
loop_
_entity.id
_entity.type
_entity.pdbx_description
1 polymer ?
#
loop_
_entity_poly.entity_id
_entity_poly.type
_entity_poly.pdbx_seq_one_letter_code
_entity_poly.pdbx_strand_id
1 'polypeptide(L)'
;MLRDAHPAIEGTVRGAESIHILGAGLNPERPAHQAIHDLNGKGWRLVPIHPRDAGGAILGRPIRSSIEEDSIPEVVVFFLAPERAKQAVMELMVRHGQGNLPLLWFQPGSEHEDVLEMLNEAGILHIVDDCIVRYVQRHHLVSDHNHEPSPWYLQVASNDESGCSVWTVEASLTTQSAPETTLEWCGDVWDLEHSQHTVARYVRSLAQPDETLPELALRLA
;
A
#
# COMPACT_ATOMS: atom_id res chain seq x y z
N MET A 1 19.58 -12.95 -10.51
CA MET A 1 18.88 -11.93 -11.31
C MET A 1 17.83 -12.62 -12.17
N LEU A 2 16.58 -12.61 -11.74
CA LEU A 2 15.47 -13.02 -12.60
C LEU A 2 15.21 -11.86 -13.55
N ARG A 3 15.71 -11.95 -14.79
CA ARG A 3 15.30 -11.03 -15.86
C ARG A 3 13.86 -11.38 -16.23
N ASP A 4 13.07 -10.37 -16.56
CA ASP A 4 11.61 -10.25 -16.72
C ASP A 4 10.84 -11.38 -17.43
N ALA A 5 11.54 -12.34 -18.03
CA ALA A 5 11.00 -13.50 -18.72
C ALA A 5 10.74 -14.72 -17.82
N HIS A 6 11.00 -14.67 -16.51
CA HIS A 6 10.76 -15.83 -15.65
C HIS A 6 9.25 -16.03 -15.39
N PRO A 7 8.64 -17.16 -15.82
CA PRO A 7 7.19 -17.36 -15.75
C PRO A 7 6.62 -17.38 -14.33
N ALA A 8 7.47 -17.62 -13.31
CA ALA A 8 7.02 -17.50 -11.92
C ALA A 8 6.63 -16.06 -11.53
N ILE A 9 7.18 -15.03 -12.20
CA ILE A 9 6.86 -13.62 -11.90
C ILE A 9 5.40 -13.33 -12.25
N GLU A 10 4.94 -13.82 -13.39
CA GLU A 10 3.55 -13.67 -13.82
C GLU A 10 2.61 -14.29 -12.77
N GLY A 11 2.89 -15.53 -12.35
CA GLY A 11 2.11 -16.21 -11.32
C GLY A 11 2.11 -15.47 -9.98
N THR A 12 3.26 -14.96 -9.53
CA THR A 12 3.37 -14.18 -8.31
C THR A 12 2.58 -12.88 -8.38
N VAL A 13 2.72 -12.09 -9.46
CA VAL A 13 2.01 -10.82 -9.62
C VAL A 13 0.51 -11.07 -9.75
N ARG A 14 0.10 -12.06 -10.53
CA ARG A 14 -1.32 -12.41 -10.73
C ARG A 14 -1.98 -12.89 -9.44
N GLY A 15 -1.28 -13.75 -8.69
CA GLY A 15 -1.78 -14.34 -7.45
C GLY A 15 -1.74 -13.41 -6.24
N ALA A 16 -1.02 -12.28 -6.31
CA ALA A 16 -0.99 -11.29 -5.24
C ALA A 16 -2.37 -10.63 -5.07
N GLU A 17 -2.84 -10.55 -3.84
CA GLU A 17 -4.01 -9.78 -3.43
C GLU A 17 -3.70 -8.28 -3.42
N SER A 18 -2.51 -7.90 -2.94
CA SER A 18 -2.13 -6.49 -2.77
C SER A 18 -0.81 -6.09 -3.44
N ILE A 19 -0.79 -4.86 -3.96
CA ILE A 19 0.41 -4.20 -4.49
C ILE A 19 0.63 -2.90 -3.72
N HIS A 20 1.72 -2.84 -2.96
CA HIS A 20 2.11 -1.66 -2.20
C HIS A 20 3.02 -0.76 -3.05
N ILE A 21 2.59 0.47 -3.32
CA ILE A 21 3.30 1.38 -4.22
C ILE A 21 3.96 2.50 -3.42
N LEU A 22 5.25 2.35 -3.17
CA LEU A 22 6.04 3.30 -2.39
C LEU A 22 6.43 4.49 -3.27
N GLY A 23 6.09 5.69 -2.80
CA GLY A 23 6.23 6.95 -3.53
C GLY A 23 4.94 7.43 -4.19
N ALA A 24 3.83 6.69 -4.09
CA ALA A 24 2.53 7.08 -4.62
C ALA A 24 1.85 8.12 -3.72
N GLY A 25 2.08 9.40 -4.03
CA GLY A 25 1.46 10.56 -3.37
C GLY A 25 0.45 11.29 -4.26
N LEU A 26 0.03 12.49 -3.83
CA LEU A 26 -1.04 13.28 -4.47
C LEU A 26 -0.61 14.03 -5.73
N ASN A 27 0.69 14.16 -6.00
CA ASN A 27 1.17 14.87 -7.17
C ASN A 27 0.88 14.07 -8.46
N PRO A 28 -0.03 14.53 -9.34
CA PRO A 28 -0.45 13.79 -10.52
C PRO A 28 0.62 13.70 -11.61
N GLU A 29 1.66 14.55 -11.57
CA GLU A 29 2.77 14.50 -12.52
C GLU A 29 3.78 13.38 -12.19
N ARG A 30 3.65 12.76 -11.00
CA ARG A 30 4.57 11.70 -10.56
C ARG A 30 4.12 10.35 -11.13
N PRO A 31 5.04 9.55 -11.72
CA PRO A 31 4.72 8.23 -12.25
C PRO A 31 4.06 7.28 -11.24
N ALA A 32 4.40 7.39 -9.95
CA ALA A 32 3.80 6.59 -8.90
C ALA A 32 2.31 6.88 -8.69
N HIS A 33 1.90 8.15 -8.84
CA HIS A 33 0.48 8.53 -8.80
C HIS A 33 -0.24 7.91 -10.00
N GLN A 34 0.31 8.08 -11.20
CA GLN A 34 -0.27 7.54 -12.43
C GLN A 34 -0.37 6.01 -12.41
N ALA A 35 0.59 5.31 -11.79
CA ALA A 35 0.55 3.85 -11.66
C ALA A 35 -0.69 3.35 -10.92
N ILE A 36 -1.24 4.10 -9.95
CA ILE A 36 -2.51 3.77 -9.30
C ILE A 36 -3.67 3.81 -10.29
N HIS A 37 -3.71 4.84 -11.16
CA HIS A 37 -4.73 4.95 -12.20
C HIS A 37 -4.58 3.85 -13.26
N ASP A 38 -3.37 3.56 -13.70
CA ASP A 38 -3.11 2.59 -14.76
C ASP A 38 -3.39 1.14 -14.35
N LEU A 39 -3.22 0.83 -13.05
CA LEU A 39 -3.52 -0.47 -12.46
C LEU A 39 -4.97 -0.55 -11.92
N ASN A 40 -5.72 0.55 -11.91
CA ASN A 40 -7.10 0.57 -11.44
C ASN A 40 -7.99 -0.36 -12.29
N GLY A 41 -8.92 -1.08 -11.64
CA GLY A 41 -9.81 -2.02 -12.30
C GLY A 41 -9.13 -3.30 -12.81
N LYS A 42 -7.90 -3.57 -12.37
CA LYS A 42 -7.18 -4.83 -12.67
C LYS A 42 -7.29 -5.89 -11.58
N GLY A 43 -8.12 -5.67 -10.55
CA GLY A 43 -8.43 -6.65 -9.50
C GLY A 43 -7.51 -6.66 -8.28
N TRP A 44 -6.34 -6.00 -8.34
CA TRP A 44 -5.46 -5.87 -7.17
C TRP A 44 -5.95 -4.81 -6.18
N ARG A 45 -5.73 -5.08 -4.89
CA ARG A 45 -5.76 -4.07 -3.84
C ARG A 45 -4.50 -3.20 -3.95
N LEU A 46 -4.65 -2.00 -4.52
CA LEU A 46 -3.55 -1.04 -4.64
C LEU A 46 -3.41 -0.22 -3.35
N VAL A 47 -2.23 -0.25 -2.73
CA VAL A 47 -1.97 0.43 -1.46
C VAL A 47 -0.92 1.55 -1.68
N PRO A 48 -1.35 2.82 -1.84
CA PRO A 48 -0.41 3.92 -2.04
C PRO A 48 0.30 4.27 -0.71
N ILE A 49 1.63 4.32 -0.74
CA ILE A 49 2.47 4.67 0.42
C ILE A 49 3.25 5.95 0.13
N HIS A 50 2.97 7.02 0.87
CA HIS A 50 3.69 8.29 0.77
C HIS A 50 3.63 9.09 2.10
N PRO A 51 4.74 9.18 2.86
CA PRO A 51 4.75 9.76 4.21
C PRO A 51 4.14 11.16 4.34
N ARG A 52 4.34 12.02 3.33
CA ARG A 52 3.90 13.43 3.38
C ARG A 52 2.44 13.65 2.99
N ASP A 53 1.87 12.70 2.25
CA ASP A 53 0.51 12.82 1.72
C ASP A 53 -0.45 11.85 2.44
N ALA A 54 0.01 11.25 3.55
CA ALA A 54 -0.74 10.27 4.30
C ALA A 54 -2.06 10.86 4.83
N GLY A 55 -3.13 10.05 4.82
CA GLY A 55 -4.48 10.49 5.15
C GLY A 55 -5.21 11.17 3.99
N GLY A 56 -4.53 11.45 2.87
CA GLY A 56 -5.19 11.73 1.59
C GLY A 56 -5.61 10.43 0.90
N ALA A 57 -6.12 10.53 -0.34
CA ALA A 57 -6.50 9.36 -1.13
C ALA A 57 -6.24 9.53 -2.62
N ILE A 58 -6.03 8.42 -3.33
CA ILE A 58 -5.97 8.33 -4.80
C ILE A 58 -7.03 7.33 -5.25
N LEU A 59 -8.01 7.76 -6.05
CA LEU A 59 -9.12 6.92 -6.52
C LEU A 59 -9.82 6.15 -5.38
N GLY A 60 -10.14 6.83 -4.28
CA GLY A 60 -10.77 6.23 -3.10
C GLY A 60 -9.90 5.26 -2.30
N ARG A 61 -8.58 5.25 -2.52
CA ARG A 61 -7.62 4.44 -1.76
C ARG A 61 -6.80 5.33 -0.83
N PRO A 62 -6.81 5.08 0.48
CA PRO A 62 -6.09 5.91 1.44
C PRO A 62 -4.58 5.83 1.19
N ILE A 63 -3.93 7.00 1.16
CA ILE A 63 -2.47 7.10 1.16
C ILE A 63 -2.01 6.87 2.59
N ARG A 64 -1.14 5.88 2.78
CA ARG A 64 -0.58 5.55 4.08
C ARG A 64 0.84 6.11 4.20
N SER A 65 1.29 6.36 5.43
CA SER A 65 2.63 6.91 5.66
C SER A 65 3.73 5.87 5.48
N SER A 66 3.43 4.61 5.81
CA SER A 66 4.30 3.46 5.71
C SER A 66 3.47 2.18 5.53
N ILE A 67 4.14 1.06 5.24
CA ILE A 67 3.54 -0.27 5.34
C ILE A 67 3.29 -0.56 6.84
N GLU A 68 2.12 -1.13 7.18
CA GLU A 68 1.79 -1.49 8.58
C GLU A 68 2.86 -2.44 9.12
N GLU A 69 3.10 -2.42 10.44
CA GLU A 69 4.14 -3.27 11.01
C GLU A 69 3.85 -4.77 10.86
N ASP A 70 2.59 -5.16 11.07
CA ASP A 70 2.16 -6.56 11.04
C ASP A 70 1.63 -7.03 9.67
N SER A 71 1.64 -6.15 8.66
CA SER A 71 1.23 -6.50 7.31
C SER A 71 2.43 -7.02 6.53
N ILE A 72 2.35 -8.25 6.02
CA ILE A 72 3.34 -8.76 5.06
C ILE A 72 2.80 -8.46 3.65
N PRO A 73 3.35 -7.47 2.93
CA PRO A 73 2.97 -7.22 1.55
C PRO A 73 3.38 -8.42 0.68
N GLU A 74 2.66 -8.65 -0.42
CA GLU A 74 3.04 -9.71 -1.39
C GLU A 74 3.88 -9.14 -2.54
N VAL A 75 3.55 -7.92 -2.99
CA VAL A 75 4.31 -7.16 -3.99
C VAL A 75 4.54 -5.74 -3.48
N VAL A 76 5.79 -5.29 -3.55
CA VAL A 76 6.20 -3.92 -3.21
C VAL A 76 6.86 -3.28 -4.42
N VAL A 77 6.33 -2.15 -4.88
CA VAL A 77 6.86 -1.39 -6.02
C VAL A 77 7.51 -0.11 -5.56
N PHE A 78 8.77 0.09 -5.91
CA PHE A 78 9.57 1.24 -5.51
C PHE A 78 9.57 2.32 -6.59
N PHE A 79 8.88 3.44 -6.34
CA PHE A 79 9.07 4.71 -7.05
C PHE A 79 9.87 5.69 -6.18
N LEU A 80 10.97 5.20 -5.63
CA LEU A 80 11.83 5.94 -4.70
C LEU A 80 13.19 6.22 -5.32
N ALA A 81 13.88 7.23 -4.79
CA ALA A 81 15.31 7.37 -5.07
C ALA A 81 16.07 6.15 -4.50
N PRO A 82 17.20 5.72 -5.09
CA PRO A 82 17.93 4.51 -4.70
C PRO A 82 18.20 4.37 -3.20
N GLU A 83 18.66 5.43 -2.52
CA GLU A 83 18.90 5.40 -1.08
C GLU A 83 17.63 5.13 -0.26
N ARG A 84 16.49 5.69 -0.70
CA ARG A 84 15.20 5.46 -0.02
C ARG A 84 14.64 4.07 -0.31
N ALA A 85 14.87 3.53 -1.51
CA ALA A 85 14.55 2.14 -1.81
C ALA A 85 15.39 1.18 -0.96
N LYS A 86 16.69 1.44 -0.80
CA LYS A 86 17.58 0.71 0.11
C LYS A 86 17.04 0.72 1.54
N GLN A 87 16.70 1.89 2.08
CA GLN A 87 16.13 1.99 3.43
C GLN A 87 14.85 1.16 3.57
N ALA A 88 13.92 1.26 2.62
CA ALA A 88 12.67 0.50 2.64
C ALA A 88 12.90 -1.02 2.60
N VAL A 89 13.86 -1.50 1.80
CA VAL A 89 14.23 -2.93 1.76
C VAL A 89 14.81 -3.39 3.10
N MET A 90 15.70 -2.60 3.70
CA MET A 90 16.27 -2.92 5.00
C MET A 90 15.21 -2.96 6.11
N GLU A 91 14.25 -2.03 6.08
CA GLU A 91 13.11 -2.03 7.00
C GLU A 91 12.26 -3.30 6.84
N LEU A 92 11.90 -3.67 5.60
CA LEU A 92 11.17 -4.91 5.33
C LEU A 92 11.92 -6.15 5.83
N MET A 93 13.24 -6.21 5.62
CA MET A 93 14.09 -7.31 6.09
C MET A 93 14.12 -7.42 7.62
N VAL A 94 14.26 -6.28 8.31
CA VAL A 94 14.23 -6.25 9.78
C VAL A 94 12.87 -6.72 10.29
N ARG A 95 11.80 -6.32 9.61
CA ARG A 95 10.43 -6.54 10.07
C ARG A 95 9.92 -7.96 9.83
N HIS A 96 10.16 -8.52 8.64
CA HIS A 96 9.60 -9.81 8.24
C HIS A 96 10.64 -10.93 8.16
N GLY A 97 11.93 -10.58 8.22
CA GLY A 97 13.02 -11.51 7.95
C GLY A 97 13.17 -11.81 6.45
N GLN A 98 14.33 -12.33 6.07
CA GLN A 98 14.68 -12.58 4.67
C GLN A 98 13.77 -13.60 3.97
N GLY A 99 13.26 -14.59 4.72
CA GLY A 99 12.45 -15.69 4.18
C GLY A 99 11.01 -15.31 3.82
N ASN A 100 10.51 -14.17 4.29
CA ASN A 100 9.13 -13.72 4.09
C ASN A 100 9.05 -12.38 3.34
N LEU A 101 10.08 -12.04 2.57
CA LEU A 101 10.04 -10.80 1.79
C LEU A 101 9.05 -10.92 0.61
N PRO A 102 8.35 -9.81 0.28
CA PRO A 102 7.54 -9.71 -0.93
C PRO A 102 8.38 -9.89 -2.20
N LEU A 103 7.70 -9.99 -3.33
CA LEU A 103 8.30 -9.63 -4.62
C LEU A 103 8.65 -8.13 -4.61
N LEU A 104 9.95 -7.84 -4.69
CA LEU A 104 10.47 -6.47 -4.71
C LEU A 104 10.60 -5.96 -6.15
N TRP A 105 9.83 -4.95 -6.52
CA TRP A 105 9.83 -4.37 -7.87
C TRP A 105 10.48 -2.99 -7.88
N PHE A 106 11.73 -2.91 -8.33
CA PHE A 106 12.44 -1.65 -8.50
C PHE A 106 12.06 -1.06 -9.86
N GLN A 107 11.34 0.06 -9.85
CA GLN A 107 11.10 0.81 -11.08
C GLN A 107 12.43 1.36 -11.61
N PRO A 108 12.58 1.55 -12.94
CA PRO A 108 13.84 2.02 -13.51
C PRO A 108 14.36 3.30 -12.84
N GLY A 109 15.59 3.24 -12.32
CA GLY A 109 16.25 4.32 -11.59
C GLY A 109 16.02 4.34 -10.08
N SER A 110 15.35 3.33 -9.51
CA SER A 110 15.14 3.17 -8.05
C SER A 110 16.07 2.13 -7.43
N GLU A 111 16.81 1.39 -8.24
CA GLU A 111 17.71 0.34 -7.82
C GLU A 111 18.99 0.87 -7.15
N HIS A 112 19.50 0.12 -6.17
CA HIS A 112 20.78 0.38 -5.51
C HIS A 112 21.67 -0.86 -5.62
N GLU A 113 22.90 -0.70 -6.08
CA GLU A 113 23.82 -1.80 -6.41
C GLU A 113 24.04 -2.77 -5.24
N ASP A 114 24.47 -2.28 -4.07
CA ASP A 114 24.66 -3.14 -2.87
C ASP A 114 23.41 -3.95 -2.49
N VAL A 115 22.22 -3.35 -2.67
CA VAL A 115 20.96 -4.01 -2.34
C VAL A 115 20.69 -5.12 -3.33
N LEU A 116 20.90 -4.88 -4.63
CA LEU A 116 20.71 -5.92 -5.64
C LEU A 116 21.70 -7.07 -5.44
N GLU A 117 22.96 -6.80 -5.12
CA GLU A 117 23.96 -7.84 -4.82
C GLU A 117 23.49 -8.71 -3.65
N MET A 118 23.13 -8.07 -2.53
CA MET A 118 22.60 -8.75 -1.35
C MET A 118 21.34 -9.59 -1.65
N LEU A 119 20.37 -9.05 -2.40
CA LEU A 119 19.14 -9.77 -2.77
C LEU A 119 19.45 -10.97 -3.67
N ASN A 120 20.43 -10.86 -4.56
CA ASN A 120 20.88 -11.96 -5.41
C ASN A 120 21.56 -13.07 -4.59
N GLU A 121 22.46 -12.72 -3.67
CA GLU A 121 23.14 -13.68 -2.79
C GLU A 121 22.16 -14.43 -1.89
N ALA A 122 21.14 -13.72 -1.37
CA ALA A 122 20.11 -14.28 -0.52
C ALA A 122 19.00 -15.03 -1.29
N GLY A 123 19.02 -15.01 -2.63
CA GLY A 123 17.99 -15.64 -3.46
C GLY A 123 16.60 -15.01 -3.32
N ILE A 124 16.52 -13.73 -2.93
CA ILE A 124 15.26 -13.00 -2.74
C ILE A 124 14.71 -12.57 -4.10
N LEU A 125 13.41 -12.78 -4.31
CA LEU A 125 12.72 -12.43 -5.55
C LEU A 125 12.65 -10.91 -5.72
N HIS A 126 13.25 -10.41 -6.81
CA HIS A 126 13.22 -9.01 -7.16
C HIS A 126 13.25 -8.81 -8.69
N ILE A 127 12.71 -7.67 -9.12
CA ILE A 127 12.67 -7.20 -10.51
C ILE A 127 13.34 -5.84 -10.60
N VAL A 128 14.11 -5.64 -11.66
CA VAL A 128 14.75 -4.38 -12.06
C VAL A 128 14.53 -4.19 -13.56
N ASP A 129 14.87 -3.02 -14.10
CA ASP A 129 14.84 -2.71 -15.55
C ASP A 129 13.46 -2.79 -16.25
N ASP A 130 12.37 -3.09 -15.53
CA ASP A 130 11.01 -3.08 -16.08
C ASP A 130 10.06 -2.24 -15.21
N CYS A 131 9.00 -1.72 -15.85
CA CYS A 131 7.95 -0.97 -15.19
C CYS A 131 6.75 -1.88 -14.90
N ILE A 132 6.28 -1.94 -13.65
CA ILE A 132 5.12 -2.80 -13.28
C ILE A 132 3.90 -2.58 -14.18
N VAL A 133 3.60 -1.33 -14.54
CA VAL A 133 2.47 -1.00 -15.42
C VAL A 133 2.69 -1.58 -16.81
N ARG A 134 3.89 -1.38 -17.38
CA ARG A 134 4.23 -1.90 -18.72
C ARG A 134 4.24 -3.42 -18.73
N TYR A 135 4.74 -4.05 -17.68
CA TYR A 135 4.70 -5.49 -17.50
C TYR A 135 3.26 -6.01 -17.48
N VAL A 136 2.41 -5.48 -16.59
CA VAL A 136 0.99 -5.85 -16.51
C VAL A 136 0.28 -5.67 -17.85
N GLN A 137 0.54 -4.58 -18.57
CA GLN A 137 -0.04 -4.32 -19.89
C GLN A 137 0.46 -5.31 -20.96
N ARG A 138 1.78 -5.49 -21.07
CA ARG A 138 2.42 -6.37 -22.06
C ARG A 138 1.96 -7.82 -21.90
N HIS A 139 1.77 -8.25 -20.66
CA HIS A 139 1.35 -9.61 -20.30
C HIS A 139 -0.16 -9.76 -20.13
N HIS A 140 -0.95 -8.70 -20.34
CA HIS A 140 -2.42 -8.67 -20.19
C HIS A 140 -2.89 -9.18 -18.83
N LEU A 141 -2.16 -8.86 -17.76
CA LEU A 141 -2.45 -9.37 -16.43
C LEU A 141 -3.66 -8.65 -15.82
N VAL A 142 -4.43 -9.46 -15.10
CA VAL A 142 -5.44 -9.08 -14.12
C VAL A 142 -5.21 -9.95 -12.90
N SER A 143 -5.45 -9.44 -11.71
CA SER A 143 -5.33 -10.24 -10.48
C SER A 143 -6.26 -11.46 -10.55
N ASP A 144 -5.83 -12.56 -9.91
CA ASP A 144 -6.71 -13.69 -9.63
C ASP A 144 -7.77 -13.32 -8.55
N HIS A 145 -7.61 -12.17 -7.90
CA HIS A 145 -8.55 -11.56 -6.97
C HIS A 145 -9.39 -10.47 -7.67
N ASN A 146 -10.49 -10.06 -7.03
CA ASN A 146 -11.36 -9.00 -7.54
C ASN A 146 -11.60 -7.92 -6.48
N HIS A 147 -10.56 -7.14 -6.19
CA HIS A 147 -10.67 -6.02 -5.26
C HIS A 147 -11.23 -4.77 -5.94
N GLU A 148 -12.44 -4.41 -5.57
CA GLU A 148 -13.06 -3.14 -5.94
C GLU A 148 -12.79 -2.07 -4.85
N PRO A 149 -12.72 -0.78 -5.19
CA PRO A 149 -12.64 0.27 -4.18
C PRO A 149 -13.85 0.21 -3.24
N SER A 150 -13.61 0.12 -1.94
CA SER A 150 -14.62 0.24 -0.89
C SER A 150 -14.48 1.59 -0.20
N PRO A 151 -15.45 2.01 0.64
CA PRO A 151 -15.20 3.08 1.59
C PRO A 151 -13.94 2.80 2.41
N TRP A 152 -13.23 3.86 2.73
CA TRP A 152 -12.06 3.86 3.59
C TRP A 152 -12.31 4.73 4.81
N TYR A 153 -11.42 4.65 5.78
CA TYR A 153 -11.64 5.21 7.10
C TYR A 153 -10.46 6.08 7.51
N LEU A 154 -10.77 7.14 8.25
CA LEU A 154 -9.83 8.14 8.66
C LEU A 154 -10.07 8.49 10.12
N GLN A 155 -9.01 8.48 10.93
CA GLN A 155 -9.01 9.08 12.25
C GLN A 155 -7.97 10.20 12.32
N VAL A 156 -8.39 11.37 12.77
CA VAL A 156 -7.54 12.55 12.96
C VAL A 156 -7.76 13.17 14.33
N ALA A 157 -6.77 13.90 14.82
CA ALA A 157 -6.95 14.76 15.99
C ALA A 157 -7.96 15.87 15.69
N SER A 158 -8.82 16.17 16.65
CA SER A 158 -9.76 17.30 16.60
C SER A 158 -9.03 18.65 16.64
N ASN A 159 -9.65 19.68 16.08
CA ASN A 159 -9.13 21.05 16.05
C ASN A 159 -9.61 21.94 17.22
N ASP A 160 -10.46 21.41 18.12
CA ASP A 160 -11.15 22.16 19.17
C ASP A 160 -10.42 22.21 20.53
N GLU A 161 -9.10 21.99 20.54
CA GLU A 161 -8.23 21.92 21.74
C GLU A 161 -8.65 20.88 22.80
N SER A 162 -9.70 20.08 22.55
CA SER A 162 -10.21 19.08 23.50
C SER A 162 -9.27 17.89 23.69
N GLY A 163 -8.37 17.65 22.73
CA GLY A 163 -7.59 16.42 22.64
C GLY A 163 -8.40 15.20 22.17
N CYS A 164 -9.62 15.41 21.65
CA CYS A 164 -10.45 14.35 21.07
C CYS A 164 -9.98 13.95 19.66
N SER A 165 -10.42 12.78 19.22
CA SER A 165 -10.24 12.26 17.87
C SER A 165 -11.55 12.34 17.08
N VAL A 166 -11.45 12.52 15.78
CA VAL A 166 -12.58 12.49 14.83
C VAL A 166 -12.41 11.29 13.92
N TRP A 167 -13.44 10.44 13.84
CA TRP A 167 -13.53 9.28 12.96
C TRP A 167 -14.44 9.60 11.77
N THR A 168 -13.98 9.28 10.56
CA THR A 168 -14.73 9.55 9.32
C THR A 168 -14.71 8.32 8.42
N VAL A 169 -15.82 8.10 7.71
CA VAL A 169 -15.93 7.12 6.62
C VAL A 169 -15.99 7.87 5.29
N GLU A 170 -15.06 7.56 4.40
CA GLU A 170 -14.86 8.21 3.11
C GLU A 170 -15.23 7.25 1.98
N ALA A 171 -16.24 7.60 1.18
CA ALA A 171 -16.71 6.79 0.05
C ALA A 171 -16.39 7.42 -1.32
N SER A 172 -15.70 8.55 -1.35
CA SER A 172 -15.35 9.21 -2.61
C SER A 172 -14.33 8.41 -3.39
N LEU A 173 -14.57 8.24 -4.68
CA LEU A 173 -13.61 7.66 -5.63
C LEU A 173 -12.71 8.72 -6.27
N THR A 174 -12.75 9.97 -5.79
CA THR A 174 -11.86 11.03 -6.25
C THR A 174 -10.56 11.04 -5.46
N THR A 175 -9.54 11.71 -5.99
CA THR A 175 -8.36 12.07 -5.20
C THR A 175 -8.75 13.04 -4.09
N GLN A 176 -8.23 12.84 -2.87
CA GLN A 176 -8.51 13.66 -1.69
C GLN A 176 -7.19 14.13 -1.06
N SER A 177 -7.15 15.39 -0.62
CA SER A 177 -5.98 15.94 0.07
C SER A 177 -5.79 15.33 1.46
N ALA A 178 -4.57 15.35 1.96
CA ALA A 178 -4.27 14.99 3.35
C ALA A 178 -4.99 15.93 4.34
N PRO A 179 -5.31 15.46 5.57
CA PRO A 179 -6.00 16.27 6.58
C PRO A 179 -5.15 17.45 7.06
N GLU A 180 -5.80 18.51 7.51
CA GLU A 180 -5.13 19.68 8.09
C GLU A 180 -4.64 19.43 9.53
N THR A 181 -5.29 18.52 10.24
CA THR A 181 -4.92 18.11 11.60
C THR A 181 -4.08 16.83 11.60
N THR A 182 -3.56 16.46 12.77
CA THR A 182 -2.72 15.27 12.92
C THR A 182 -3.47 14.02 12.51
N LEU A 183 -2.94 13.31 11.51
CA LEU A 183 -3.37 11.97 11.16
C LEU A 183 -3.03 11.00 12.30
N GLU A 184 -4.04 10.29 12.78
CA GLU A 184 -3.88 9.24 13.79
C GLU A 184 -3.93 7.85 13.16
N TRP A 185 -4.80 7.64 12.18
CA TRP A 185 -4.88 6.38 11.42
C TRP A 185 -5.67 6.56 10.13
N CYS A 186 -5.33 5.78 9.10
CA CYS A 186 -6.18 5.63 7.91
C CYS A 186 -6.01 4.24 7.31
N GLY A 187 -7.05 3.73 6.65
CA GLY A 187 -7.04 2.42 6.02
C GLY A 187 -8.39 2.06 5.41
N ASP A 188 -8.40 1.04 4.56
CA ASP A 188 -9.65 0.46 4.06
C ASP A 188 -10.21 -0.62 5.01
N VAL A 189 -11.23 -1.36 4.56
CA VAL A 189 -11.82 -2.45 5.35
C VAL A 189 -10.84 -3.57 5.65
N TRP A 190 -9.93 -3.88 4.73
CA TRP A 190 -8.89 -4.87 4.96
C TRP A 190 -7.96 -4.39 6.08
N ASP A 191 -7.51 -3.13 6.02
CA ASP A 191 -6.66 -2.57 7.06
C ASP A 191 -7.39 -2.53 8.42
N LEU A 192 -8.68 -2.14 8.43
CA LEU A 192 -9.48 -2.12 9.64
C LEU A 192 -9.64 -3.51 10.25
N GLU A 193 -9.71 -4.56 9.45
CA GLU A 193 -9.83 -5.93 9.92
C GLU A 193 -8.52 -6.46 10.54
N HIS A 194 -7.38 -6.19 9.89
CA HIS A 194 -6.12 -6.89 10.17
C HIS A 194 -5.08 -6.06 10.93
N SER A 195 -5.09 -4.73 10.83
CA SER A 195 -4.06 -3.86 11.43
C SER A 195 -4.02 -4.00 12.96
N GLN A 196 -2.83 -4.11 13.54
CA GLN A 196 -2.63 -4.06 15.00
C GLN A 196 -2.46 -2.64 15.55
N HIS A 197 -2.59 -1.62 14.70
CA HIS A 197 -2.58 -0.24 15.15
C HIS A 197 -3.64 -0.01 16.24
N THR A 198 -3.29 0.77 17.25
CA THR A 198 -4.13 0.99 18.44
C THR A 198 -5.53 1.48 18.05
N VAL A 199 -5.64 2.37 17.07
CA VAL A 199 -6.92 2.88 16.56
C VAL A 199 -7.77 1.76 15.95
N ALA A 200 -7.21 0.98 15.01
CA ALA A 200 -7.94 -0.10 14.35
C ALA A 200 -8.41 -1.15 15.35
N ARG A 201 -7.55 -1.53 16.31
CA ARG A 201 -7.89 -2.46 17.40
C ARG A 201 -8.99 -1.91 18.29
N TYR A 202 -8.91 -0.63 18.65
CA TYR A 202 -9.91 0.02 19.48
C TYR A 202 -11.27 0.06 18.77
N VAL A 203 -11.31 0.50 17.51
CA VAL A 203 -12.52 0.50 16.69
C VAL A 203 -13.14 -0.88 16.63
N ARG A 204 -12.37 -1.92 16.26
CA ARG A 204 -12.85 -3.31 16.24
C ARG A 204 -13.41 -3.78 17.59
N SER A 205 -12.87 -3.31 18.72
CA SER A 205 -13.36 -3.68 20.04
C SER A 205 -14.74 -3.09 20.38
N LEU A 206 -15.22 -2.11 19.63
CA LEU A 206 -16.54 -1.47 19.79
C LEU A 206 -17.65 -2.17 18.99
N ALA A 207 -17.34 -3.26 18.28
CA ALA A 207 -18.30 -4.04 17.51
C ALA A 207 -19.40 -4.64 18.40
N GLN A 208 -20.65 -4.56 17.92
CA GLN A 208 -21.78 -5.28 18.51
C GLN A 208 -21.85 -6.72 17.96
N PRO A 209 -22.57 -7.64 18.63
CA PRO A 209 -22.80 -8.97 18.08
C PRO A 209 -23.41 -8.89 16.67
N ASP A 210 -22.87 -9.69 15.74
CA ASP A 210 -23.29 -9.79 14.33
C ASP A 210 -23.11 -8.51 13.49
N GLU A 211 -22.46 -7.47 14.01
CA GLU A 211 -22.15 -6.24 13.28
C GLU A 211 -20.92 -6.42 12.37
N THR A 212 -21.07 -6.08 11.09
CA THR A 212 -19.95 -6.09 10.15
C THR A 212 -19.03 -4.88 10.35
N LEU A 213 -17.76 -4.97 9.93
CA LEU A 213 -16.83 -3.84 10.06
C LEU A 213 -17.28 -2.56 9.32
N PRO A 214 -17.87 -2.62 8.12
CA PRO A 214 -18.44 -1.43 7.49
C PRO A 214 -19.60 -0.81 8.27
N GLU A 215 -20.49 -1.62 8.86
CA GLU A 215 -21.59 -1.12 9.70
C GLU A 215 -21.07 -0.45 10.98
N LEU A 216 -20.11 -1.09 11.64
CA LEU A 216 -19.40 -0.55 12.80
C LEU A 216 -18.75 0.80 12.46
N ALA A 217 -17.98 0.85 11.36
CA ALA A 217 -17.28 2.06 10.95
C ALA A 217 -18.25 3.22 10.66
N LEU A 218 -19.40 2.94 10.03
CA LEU A 218 -20.45 3.93 9.78
C LEU A 218 -21.16 4.38 11.06
N ARG A 219 -21.36 3.50 12.04
CA ARG A 219 -21.98 3.84 13.32
C ARG A 219 -21.10 4.76 14.18
N LEU A 220 -19.79 4.64 14.06
CA LEU A 220 -18.82 5.43 14.82
C LEU A 220 -18.50 6.80 14.19
N ALA A 221 -18.88 7.02 12.93
CA ALA A 221 -18.70 8.29 12.21
C ALA A 221 -19.84 9.26 12.50
#